data_AF-A0A356LFE1-F1
#
_entry.id   AF-A0A356LFE1-F1
#
_cell.length_a   1.000
_cell.length_b   1.000
_cell.length_c   1.000
_cell.angle_alpha   90.00
_cell.angle_beta   90.00
_cell.angle_gamma   90.00
#
_symmetry.space_group_name_H-M   'P 1'
#
loop_
_entity.id
_entity.type
_entity.pdbx_description
1 polymer ?
#
loop_
_entity_poly.entity_id
_entity_poly.type
_entity_poly.pdbx_seq_one_letter_code
_entity_poly.pdbx_strand_id
1 'polypeptide(L)'
;MEAVPAFDKDSSITSIFNGEGLPTIVAFQGFNTRIVDEHFASFGVTELERLNQGGLTYGFQSFLKTLSEYNVILVKDNYQIWYQFHLREYIQSIQQLLAEFKSKLVFTMGVSGGGFAAILFGHYLKATLSIAYSPRIVAFNSAMSKYRYALDAKFQLSNRHTCDLLLLQRLTGGFRNKVVMQYCRDCKADRTEISWLNKDDKNLEVVELDCKSHNPFTAIGKAVLFKDILDRIKYAEKETATSIPKLTTIAALKKAVRSGYNFKFTAHVSDKLVLNLKPSYGEFWDGRVDAKQLTVTPKKQNYFIYNPRFVCAKVAQFIQANDIKQLVIVGANDSAAAALLWAEFLRRELKDKVAIFVYSFSPQVELYPYNPNLASTGKYSAFYESLSTDPGMEKCTKNYGNVAKFLRASPLKGRVFYLENNTDEATEAKKIDAKNMRLTAIPHLSLTGSISAFVKKMDENGTLDTDPLLASGAREMRVPRLEHLIGAAFFELTNQADVESYCNLKDKFI
;
A
#
# COMPACT_ATOMS: atom_id res chain seq x y z
N MET A 1 23.74 29.60 -5.33
CA MET A 1 23.97 28.31 -6.00
C MET A 1 23.67 28.51 -7.46
N GLU A 2 24.61 28.21 -8.35
CA GLU A 2 24.31 28.19 -9.79
C GLU A 2 23.22 27.15 -10.08
N ALA A 3 22.36 27.45 -11.05
CA ALA A 3 21.28 26.56 -11.44
C ALA A 3 21.84 25.27 -12.05
N VAL A 4 21.29 24.13 -11.64
CA VAL A 4 21.45 22.85 -12.36
C VAL A 4 20.77 23.00 -13.73
N PRO A 5 21.34 22.48 -14.83
CA PRO A 5 20.68 22.50 -16.14
C PRO A 5 19.27 21.90 -16.07
N ALA A 6 18.35 22.25 -16.97
CA ALA A 6 16.95 21.82 -16.92
C ALA A 6 16.80 20.31 -17.18
N PHE A 7 15.85 19.67 -16.51
CA PHE A 7 15.52 18.27 -16.78
C PHE A 7 14.72 18.17 -18.08
N ASP A 8 15.23 17.39 -19.03
CA ASP A 8 14.51 17.04 -20.26
C ASP A 8 14.11 15.56 -20.20
N LYS A 9 12.83 15.34 -19.89
CA LYS A 9 12.25 14.00 -19.78
C LYS A 9 12.30 13.24 -21.11
N ASP A 10 11.99 13.91 -22.21
CA ASP A 10 11.77 13.26 -23.51
C ASP A 10 13.11 12.83 -24.13
N SER A 11 14.18 13.57 -23.86
CA SER A 11 15.52 13.10 -24.22
C SER A 11 16.07 12.06 -23.25
N SER A 12 15.65 12.02 -21.98
CA SER A 12 16.25 11.15 -20.96
C SER A 12 15.55 9.81 -20.76
N ILE A 13 14.24 9.74 -21.02
CA ILE A 13 13.39 8.59 -20.74
C ILE A 13 12.54 8.28 -21.98
N THR A 14 12.54 7.01 -22.38
CA THR A 14 11.58 6.49 -23.35
C THR A 14 10.98 5.18 -22.85
N SER A 15 9.87 4.74 -23.43
CA SER A 15 9.19 3.52 -22.99
C SER A 15 8.58 2.75 -24.15
N ILE A 16 8.43 1.44 -23.94
CA ILE A 16 7.72 0.52 -24.82
C ILE A 16 6.58 -0.08 -24.00
N PHE A 17 5.35 0.18 -24.43
CA PHE A 17 4.16 -0.36 -23.79
C PHE A 17 3.64 -1.55 -24.61
N ASN A 18 3.73 -2.73 -24.02
CA ASN A 18 3.31 -3.99 -24.64
C ASN A 18 1.96 -4.49 -24.07
N GLY A 19 1.55 -4.02 -22.88
CA GLY A 19 0.24 -4.37 -22.32
C GLY A 19 0.02 -3.89 -20.88
N GLU A 20 -1.24 -3.69 -20.52
CA GLU A 20 -1.64 -3.29 -19.16
C GLU A 20 -1.32 -4.39 -18.14
N GLY A 21 -0.70 -4.02 -17.03
CA GLY A 21 -0.43 -4.92 -15.90
C GLY A 21 0.72 -5.88 -16.11
N LEU A 22 1.37 -5.88 -17.28
CA LEU A 22 2.58 -6.66 -17.53
C LEU A 22 3.72 -6.20 -16.60
N PRO A 23 4.61 -7.12 -16.19
CA PRO A 23 5.83 -6.75 -15.48
C PRO A 23 6.64 -5.72 -16.28
N THR A 24 7.36 -4.82 -15.59
CA THR A 24 8.11 -3.74 -16.25
C THR A 24 9.59 -3.82 -15.97
N ILE A 25 10.41 -3.74 -17.02
CA ILE A 25 11.86 -3.64 -16.94
C ILE A 25 12.27 -2.18 -17.13
N VAL A 26 12.97 -1.62 -16.15
CA VAL A 26 13.60 -0.29 -16.21
C VAL A 26 15.10 -0.47 -16.41
N ALA A 27 15.60 -0.11 -17.59
CA ALA A 27 17.00 -0.28 -17.95
C ALA A 27 17.74 1.05 -17.97
N PHE A 28 18.86 1.10 -17.24
CA PHE A 28 19.70 2.29 -17.09
C PHE A 28 20.95 2.18 -17.96
N GLN A 29 21.20 3.22 -18.73
CA GLN A 29 22.42 3.35 -19.53
C GLN A 29 23.67 3.45 -18.64
N GLY A 30 24.72 2.73 -19.02
CA GLY A 30 26.07 2.94 -18.50
C GLY A 30 26.73 4.18 -19.11
N PHE A 31 27.97 4.47 -18.69
CA PHE A 31 28.63 5.67 -19.14
C PHE A 31 29.28 5.57 -20.53
N ASN A 32 29.25 6.69 -21.25
CA ASN A 32 30.04 6.93 -22.44
C ASN A 32 31.04 8.07 -22.15
N THR A 33 32.25 7.69 -21.71
CA THR A 33 33.29 8.65 -21.30
C THR A 33 33.71 9.57 -22.42
N ARG A 34 33.73 9.07 -23.67
CA ARG A 34 34.13 9.85 -24.84
C ARG A 34 33.31 11.13 -25.00
N ILE A 35 31.98 11.04 -24.87
CA ILE A 35 31.09 12.19 -25.05
C ILE A 35 31.34 13.27 -23.99
N VAL A 36 31.53 12.88 -22.73
CA VAL A 36 31.80 13.87 -21.68
C VAL A 36 33.22 14.42 -21.71
N ASP A 37 34.20 13.62 -22.13
CA ASP A 37 35.58 14.08 -22.24
C ASP A 37 35.72 15.08 -23.40
N GLU A 38 35.07 14.83 -24.55
CA GLU A 38 35.00 15.76 -25.69
C GLU A 38 34.27 17.07 -25.32
N HIS A 39 33.14 16.97 -24.60
CA HIS A 39 32.43 18.14 -24.06
C HIS A 39 33.31 18.94 -23.10
N PHE A 40 33.92 18.27 -22.12
CA PHE A 40 34.71 18.94 -21.09
C PHE A 40 35.97 19.60 -21.66
N ALA A 41 36.60 19.00 -22.67
CA ALA A 41 37.72 19.63 -23.37
C ALA A 41 37.33 20.93 -24.09
N SER A 42 36.09 21.00 -24.60
CA SER A 42 35.62 22.14 -25.40
C SER A 42 34.96 23.24 -24.55
N PHE A 43 34.18 22.85 -23.54
CA PHE A 43 33.29 23.75 -22.80
C PHE A 43 33.49 23.66 -21.27
N GLY A 44 34.38 22.81 -20.78
CA GLY A 44 34.52 22.56 -19.34
C GLY A 44 33.20 22.11 -18.70
N VAL A 45 32.84 22.72 -17.56
CA VAL A 45 31.54 22.53 -16.88
C VAL A 45 30.50 23.60 -17.24
N THR A 46 30.73 24.33 -18.33
CA THR A 46 29.76 25.26 -18.90
C THR A 46 28.97 24.58 -20.03
N GLU A 47 27.87 25.20 -20.44
CA GLU A 47 27.03 24.73 -21.56
C GLU A 47 26.55 23.27 -21.44
N LEU A 48 26.27 22.80 -20.22
CA LEU A 48 25.87 21.41 -19.94
C LEU A 48 24.62 20.97 -20.74
N GLU A 49 23.75 21.90 -21.12
CA GLU A 49 22.56 21.59 -21.94
C GLU A 49 22.89 20.99 -23.30
N ARG A 50 24.10 21.21 -23.84
CA ARG A 50 24.54 20.55 -25.08
C ARG A 50 24.61 19.03 -24.95
N LEU A 51 24.85 18.52 -23.75
CA LEU A 51 24.89 17.08 -23.50
C LEU A 51 23.50 16.43 -23.65
N ASN A 52 22.40 17.17 -23.45
CA ASN A 52 21.04 16.68 -23.76
C ASN A 52 20.85 16.42 -25.26
N GLN A 53 21.56 17.15 -26.11
CA GLN A 53 21.50 17.02 -27.57
C GLN A 53 22.48 15.96 -28.11
N GLY A 54 23.38 15.42 -27.27
CA GLY A 54 24.59 14.67 -27.64
C GLY A 54 24.43 13.24 -28.17
N GLY A 55 23.28 12.86 -28.75
CA GLY A 55 23.13 11.59 -29.47
C GLY A 55 23.32 10.29 -28.65
N LEU A 56 23.37 10.38 -27.31
CA LEU A 56 23.48 9.20 -26.43
C LEU A 56 22.35 8.21 -26.70
N THR A 57 22.70 6.97 -27.00
CA THR A 57 21.72 5.90 -27.27
C THR A 57 21.28 5.21 -25.97
N TYR A 58 20.06 4.68 -25.98
CA TYR A 58 19.56 3.90 -24.85
C TYR A 58 20.27 2.54 -24.77
N GLY A 59 20.88 2.26 -23.61
CA GLY A 59 21.48 0.95 -23.35
C GLY A 59 20.43 -0.16 -23.44
N PHE A 60 20.84 -1.35 -23.89
CA PHE A 60 19.99 -2.55 -23.97
C PHE A 60 18.78 -2.47 -24.93
N GLN A 61 18.57 -1.36 -25.63
CA GLN A 61 17.36 -1.11 -26.42
C GLN A 61 17.05 -2.22 -27.44
N SER A 62 18.05 -2.71 -28.17
CA SER A 62 17.85 -3.75 -29.19
C SER A 62 17.38 -5.08 -28.60
N PHE A 63 17.90 -5.46 -27.43
CA PHE A 63 17.50 -6.66 -26.71
C PHE A 63 16.12 -6.50 -26.09
N LEU A 64 15.86 -5.40 -25.38
CA LEU A 64 14.60 -5.22 -24.67
C LEU A 64 13.39 -5.05 -25.60
N LYS A 65 13.61 -4.53 -26.81
CA LYS A 65 12.56 -4.46 -27.85
C LYS A 65 12.02 -5.82 -28.29
N THR A 66 12.77 -6.91 -28.08
CA THR A 66 12.31 -8.26 -28.48
C THR A 66 11.46 -8.95 -27.42
N LEU A 67 11.27 -8.33 -26.25
CA LEU A 67 10.60 -8.93 -25.11
C LEU A 67 9.14 -8.43 -25.01
N SER A 68 8.23 -9.06 -25.74
CA SER A 68 6.82 -8.64 -25.80
C SER A 68 6.05 -8.94 -24.52
N GLU A 69 6.56 -9.80 -23.65
CA GLU A 69 5.92 -10.15 -22.38
C GLU A 69 6.19 -9.15 -21.23
N TYR A 70 6.98 -8.10 -21.49
CA TYR A 70 7.29 -7.04 -20.53
C TYR A 70 6.98 -5.66 -21.09
N ASN A 71 6.56 -4.73 -20.24
CA ASN A 71 6.73 -3.31 -20.54
C ASN A 71 8.19 -2.90 -20.31
N VAL A 72 8.68 -1.89 -21.03
CA VAL A 72 10.07 -1.44 -20.93
C VAL A 72 10.12 0.06 -20.71
N ILE A 73 10.96 0.51 -19.78
CA ILE A 73 11.36 1.90 -19.60
C ILE A 73 12.87 1.97 -19.78
N LEU A 74 13.33 2.76 -20.74
CA LEU A 74 14.75 2.99 -21.01
C LEU A 74 15.12 4.36 -20.47
N VAL A 75 16.16 4.40 -19.65
CA VAL A 75 16.60 5.61 -18.95
C VAL A 75 18.07 5.84 -19.27
N LYS A 76 18.42 7.07 -19.64
CA LYS A 76 19.81 7.51 -19.74
C LYS A 76 20.05 8.78 -18.95
N ASP A 77 21.28 8.89 -18.46
CA ASP A 77 21.80 10.08 -17.81
C ASP A 77 22.55 10.90 -18.87
N ASN A 78 21.90 11.91 -19.42
CA ASN A 78 22.49 12.75 -20.46
C ASN A 78 23.76 13.45 -19.97
N TYR A 79 23.81 13.82 -18.68
CA TYR A 79 24.95 14.50 -18.08
C TYR A 79 26.03 13.54 -17.56
N GLN A 80 25.75 12.23 -17.53
CA GLN A 80 26.70 11.15 -17.21
C GLN A 80 27.36 11.28 -15.83
N ILE A 81 26.55 11.67 -14.83
CA ILE A 81 26.90 11.96 -13.43
C ILE A 81 26.08 11.11 -12.46
N TRP A 82 25.95 9.83 -12.76
CA TRP A 82 25.32 8.84 -11.88
C TRP A 82 23.85 9.14 -11.55
N TYR A 83 23.15 9.78 -12.50
CA TYR A 83 21.73 10.17 -12.38
C TYR A 83 21.48 11.10 -11.18
N GLN A 84 22.50 11.87 -10.75
CA GLN A 84 22.39 12.73 -9.57
C GLN A 84 21.80 14.10 -9.88
N PHE A 85 21.90 14.60 -11.11
CA PHE A 85 21.00 15.68 -11.52
C PHE A 85 19.61 15.12 -11.69
N HIS A 86 18.63 15.85 -11.16
CA HIS A 86 17.21 15.56 -11.33
C HIS A 86 16.77 14.18 -10.85
N LEU A 87 17.46 13.61 -9.84
CA LEU A 87 17.17 12.29 -9.32
C LEU A 87 15.68 12.12 -8.96
N ARG A 88 15.08 13.16 -8.38
CA ARG A 88 13.67 13.16 -7.99
C ARG A 88 12.76 13.10 -9.22
N GLU A 89 13.05 13.89 -10.23
CA GLU A 89 12.29 14.02 -11.47
C GLU A 89 12.37 12.72 -12.28
N TYR A 90 13.54 12.06 -12.33
CA TYR A 90 13.67 10.71 -12.89
C TYR A 90 12.77 9.72 -12.14
N ILE A 91 12.85 9.67 -10.80
CA ILE A 91 12.03 8.75 -9.98
C ILE A 91 10.54 9.00 -10.21
N GLN A 92 10.11 10.26 -10.17
CA GLN A 92 8.70 10.64 -10.37
C GLN A 92 8.20 10.26 -11.77
N SER A 93 9.01 10.53 -12.81
CA SER A 93 8.67 10.20 -14.19
C SER A 93 8.53 8.69 -14.40
N ILE A 94 9.44 7.89 -13.82
CA ILE A 94 9.36 6.44 -13.88
C ILE A 94 8.14 5.93 -13.10
N GLN A 95 7.86 6.47 -11.91
CA GLN A 95 6.67 6.11 -11.12
C GLN A 95 5.37 6.41 -11.85
N GLN A 96 5.30 7.53 -12.58
CA GLN A 96 4.14 7.86 -13.40
C GLN A 96 3.92 6.80 -14.49
N LEU A 97 4.96 6.46 -15.25
CA LEU A 97 4.86 5.42 -16.29
C LEU A 97 4.47 4.06 -15.70
N LEU A 98 5.05 3.67 -14.55
CA LEU A 98 4.69 2.43 -13.86
C LEU A 98 3.21 2.41 -13.42
N ALA A 99 2.67 3.56 -13.00
CA ALA A 99 1.26 3.69 -12.63
C ALA A 99 0.35 3.62 -13.86
N GLU A 100 0.72 4.28 -14.96
CA GLU A 100 0.02 4.22 -16.25
C GLU A 100 -0.01 2.78 -16.80
N PHE A 101 1.12 2.07 -16.74
CA PHE A 101 1.23 0.68 -17.14
C PHE A 101 0.54 -0.30 -16.16
N LYS A 102 0.15 0.18 -14.98
CA LYS A 102 -0.41 -0.60 -13.86
C LYS A 102 0.48 -1.78 -13.44
N SER A 103 1.79 -1.58 -13.52
CA SER A 103 2.81 -2.59 -13.29
C SER A 103 2.82 -3.06 -11.84
N LYS A 104 2.74 -4.37 -11.63
CA LYS A 104 2.80 -4.98 -10.28
C LYS A 104 4.19 -5.46 -9.90
N LEU A 105 4.97 -5.87 -10.91
CA LEU A 105 6.35 -6.31 -10.76
C LEU A 105 7.23 -5.34 -11.54
N VAL A 106 8.32 -4.91 -10.90
CA VAL A 106 9.25 -3.94 -11.47
C VAL A 106 10.65 -4.49 -11.34
N PHE A 107 11.38 -4.52 -12.44
CA PHE A 107 12.76 -4.98 -12.51
C PHE A 107 13.63 -3.80 -12.92
N THR A 108 14.78 -3.63 -12.29
CA THR A 108 15.76 -2.62 -12.72
C THR A 108 17.04 -3.29 -13.17
N MET A 109 17.68 -2.76 -14.21
CA MET A 109 18.95 -3.33 -14.68
C MET A 109 19.89 -2.30 -15.27
N GLY A 110 21.20 -2.59 -15.21
CA GLY A 110 22.21 -1.75 -15.86
C GLY A 110 23.64 -2.26 -15.69
N VAL A 111 24.58 -1.57 -16.34
CA VAL A 111 26.02 -1.87 -16.30
C VAL A 111 26.82 -0.62 -15.91
N SER A 112 27.87 -0.77 -15.10
CA SER A 112 28.73 0.34 -14.64
C SER A 112 27.89 1.45 -13.97
N GLY A 113 27.90 2.68 -14.51
CA GLY A 113 27.00 3.78 -14.08
C GLY A 113 25.52 3.42 -14.09
N GLY A 114 25.07 2.64 -15.07
CA GLY A 114 23.71 2.12 -15.12
C GLY A 114 23.46 1.05 -14.05
N GLY A 115 24.49 0.28 -13.66
CA GLY A 115 24.39 -0.70 -12.58
C GLY A 115 24.17 -0.02 -11.23
N PHE A 116 24.92 1.05 -10.96
CA PHE A 116 24.70 1.92 -9.80
C PHE A 116 23.26 2.45 -9.78
N ALA A 117 22.79 3.00 -10.91
CA ALA A 117 21.43 3.52 -11.04
C ALA A 117 20.37 2.44 -10.86
N ALA A 118 20.57 1.25 -11.42
CA ALA A 118 19.63 0.15 -11.25
C ALA A 118 19.38 -0.18 -9.77
N ILE A 119 20.43 -0.19 -8.94
CA ILE A 119 20.33 -0.43 -7.50
C ILE A 119 19.66 0.75 -6.80
N LEU A 120 20.14 1.98 -7.05
CA LEU A 120 19.62 3.20 -6.42
C LEU A 120 18.12 3.40 -6.71
N PHE A 121 17.74 3.34 -7.98
CA PHE A 121 16.35 3.49 -8.39
C PHE A 121 15.51 2.30 -7.98
N GLY A 122 16.04 1.06 -8.06
CA GLY A 122 15.36 -0.13 -7.56
C GLY A 122 14.96 0.01 -6.09
N HIS A 123 15.83 0.60 -5.27
CA HIS A 123 15.55 0.88 -3.87
C HIS A 123 14.39 1.86 -3.67
N TYR A 124 14.38 2.98 -4.41
CA TYR A 124 13.33 3.99 -4.28
C TYR A 124 12.00 3.61 -4.92
N LEU A 125 12.05 2.87 -6.03
CA LEU A 125 10.89 2.33 -6.72
C LEU A 125 10.31 1.09 -6.02
N LYS A 126 11.02 0.53 -5.03
CA LYS A 126 10.71 -0.76 -4.40
C LYS A 126 10.55 -1.86 -5.45
N ALA A 127 11.51 -1.93 -6.37
CA ALA A 127 11.54 -2.93 -7.40
C ALA A 127 11.50 -4.35 -6.79
N THR A 128 10.98 -5.30 -7.56
CA THR A 128 11.04 -6.72 -7.21
C THR A 128 12.48 -7.19 -7.18
N LEU A 129 13.26 -6.85 -8.22
CA LEU A 129 14.66 -7.23 -8.37
C LEU A 129 15.45 -6.15 -9.13
N SER A 130 16.67 -5.89 -8.68
CA SER A 130 17.69 -5.11 -9.38
C SER A 130 18.84 -6.00 -9.82
N ILE A 131 19.22 -5.95 -11.09
CA ILE A 131 20.35 -6.70 -11.67
C ILE A 131 21.41 -5.69 -12.11
N ALA A 132 22.56 -5.70 -11.45
CA ALA A 132 23.64 -4.77 -11.73
C ALA A 132 24.92 -5.49 -12.15
N TYR A 133 25.47 -5.11 -13.30
CA TYR A 133 26.76 -5.62 -13.79
C TYR A 133 27.86 -4.60 -13.57
N SER A 134 28.89 -5.00 -12.81
CA SER A 134 30.06 -4.20 -12.44
C SER A 134 29.66 -2.79 -11.96
N PRO A 135 28.69 -2.67 -11.03
CA PRO A 135 28.26 -1.36 -10.56
C PRO A 135 29.40 -0.66 -9.82
N ARG A 136 29.44 0.67 -9.92
CA ARG A 136 30.16 1.42 -8.89
C ARG A 136 29.36 1.47 -7.61
N ILE A 137 30.03 1.49 -6.47
CA ILE A 137 29.38 1.59 -5.15
C ILE A 137 29.34 3.04 -4.65
N VAL A 138 30.39 3.81 -4.96
CA VAL A 138 30.49 5.23 -4.64
C VAL A 138 30.63 6.02 -5.95
N ALA A 139 29.67 6.90 -6.23
CA ALA A 139 29.60 7.67 -7.47
C ALA A 139 30.80 8.60 -7.65
N PHE A 140 31.21 9.28 -6.58
CA PHE A 140 32.31 10.26 -6.61
C PHE A 140 33.46 9.78 -5.74
N ASN A 141 34.46 9.15 -6.37
CA ASN A 141 35.71 8.74 -5.73
C ASN A 141 36.95 9.20 -6.52
N SER A 142 38.15 8.91 -6.04
CA SER A 142 39.41 9.35 -6.64
C SER A 142 39.67 8.83 -8.06
N ALA A 143 38.91 7.85 -8.55
CA ALA A 143 39.05 7.28 -9.90
C ALA A 143 38.11 7.93 -10.94
N MET A 144 37.44 9.05 -10.59
CA MET A 144 36.53 9.73 -11.50
C MET A 144 37.24 10.54 -12.60
N SER A 145 36.55 10.79 -13.72
CA SER A 145 37.08 11.67 -14.79
C SER A 145 37.15 13.12 -14.34
N LYS A 146 38.04 13.91 -14.96
CA LYS A 146 38.20 15.35 -14.69
C LYS A 146 36.87 16.12 -14.77
N TYR A 147 36.03 15.76 -15.74
CA TYR A 147 34.68 16.30 -15.89
C TYR A 147 33.82 16.10 -14.63
N ARG A 148 33.74 14.87 -14.10
CA ARG A 148 32.94 14.57 -12.90
C ARG A 148 33.52 15.22 -11.65
N TYR A 149 34.85 15.30 -11.57
CA TYR A 149 35.51 16.00 -10.47
C TYR A 149 35.15 17.49 -10.47
N ALA A 150 35.19 18.13 -11.63
CA ALA A 150 34.82 19.54 -11.76
C ALA A 150 33.33 19.79 -11.46
N LEU A 151 32.44 18.89 -11.88
CA LEU A 151 31.02 18.98 -11.53
C LEU A 151 30.76 18.74 -10.05
N ASP A 152 31.45 17.78 -9.44
CA ASP A 152 31.32 17.54 -8.01
C ASP A 152 31.78 18.76 -7.20
N ALA A 153 32.94 19.33 -7.54
CA ALA A 153 33.43 20.55 -6.90
C ALA A 153 32.45 21.72 -7.04
N LYS A 154 31.81 21.84 -8.21
CA LYS A 154 30.85 22.92 -8.51
C LYS A 154 29.50 22.76 -7.82
N PHE A 155 28.95 21.54 -7.78
CA PHE A 155 27.59 21.27 -7.33
C PHE A 155 27.50 20.50 -6.01
N GLN A 156 28.64 20.16 -5.40
CA GLN A 156 28.76 19.42 -4.15
C GLN A 156 27.94 18.13 -4.16
N LEU A 157 28.07 17.33 -5.22
CA LEU A 157 27.24 16.16 -5.47
C LEU A 157 27.56 15.02 -4.50
N SER A 158 28.83 14.82 -4.17
CA SER A 158 29.35 13.81 -3.25
C SER A 158 28.80 13.95 -1.82
N ASN A 159 28.32 15.14 -1.44
CA ASN A 159 27.67 15.37 -0.14
C ASN A 159 26.27 14.73 -0.04
N ARG A 160 25.71 14.24 -1.15
CA ARG A 160 24.39 13.60 -1.16
C ARG A 160 24.52 12.13 -0.78
N HIS A 161 23.70 11.68 0.16
CA HIS A 161 23.64 10.27 0.54
C HIS A 161 23.26 9.33 -0.61
N THR A 162 22.65 9.84 -1.68
CA THR A 162 22.29 9.10 -2.89
C THR A 162 23.47 8.77 -3.80
N CYS A 163 24.66 9.29 -3.50
CA CYS A 163 25.90 9.03 -4.24
C CYS A 163 26.68 7.83 -3.70
N ASP A 164 26.23 7.21 -2.60
CA ASP A 164 26.93 6.14 -1.91
C ASP A 164 25.95 5.01 -1.56
N LEU A 165 26.06 3.89 -2.28
CA LEU A 165 25.20 2.72 -2.05
C LEU A 165 25.49 2.02 -0.71
N LEU A 166 26.72 2.12 -0.18
CA LEU A 166 27.05 1.62 1.15
C LEU A 166 26.35 2.46 2.21
N LEU A 167 26.41 3.78 2.10
CA LEU A 167 25.70 4.67 3.02
C LEU A 167 24.19 4.44 2.95
N LEU A 168 23.64 4.31 1.74
CA LEU A 168 22.24 3.97 1.55
C LEU A 168 21.87 2.66 2.27
N GLN A 169 22.65 1.59 2.05
CA GLN A 169 22.43 0.29 2.69
C GLN A 169 22.47 0.39 4.22
N ARG A 170 23.42 1.15 4.78
CA ARG A 170 23.53 1.36 6.23
C ARG A 170 22.34 2.11 6.81
N LEU A 171 21.96 3.23 6.18
CA LEU A 171 20.87 4.08 6.65
C LEU A 171 19.51 3.36 6.63
N THR A 172 19.32 2.39 5.74
CA THR A 172 18.06 1.67 5.60
C THR A 172 18.06 0.27 6.22
N GLY A 173 19.17 -0.16 6.81
CA GLY A 173 19.32 -1.52 7.36
C GLY A 173 19.28 -2.62 6.28
N GLY A 174 19.77 -2.31 5.09
CA GLY A 174 19.74 -3.16 3.89
C GLY A 174 18.97 -2.55 2.73
N PHE A 175 19.11 -3.11 1.53
CA PHE A 175 18.36 -2.66 0.36
C PHE A 175 16.85 -2.98 0.49
N ARG A 176 15.99 -2.11 -0.06
CA ARG A 176 14.52 -2.27 -0.01
C ARG A 176 13.97 -3.26 -1.02
N ASN A 177 14.79 -3.68 -1.97
CA ASN A 177 14.50 -4.61 -3.05
C ASN A 177 15.56 -5.71 -3.06
N LYS A 178 15.29 -6.85 -3.73
CA LYS A 178 16.33 -7.83 -4.03
C LYS A 178 17.32 -7.22 -5.02
N VAL A 179 18.61 -7.43 -4.77
CA VAL A 179 19.72 -6.91 -5.56
C VAL A 179 20.65 -8.06 -5.90
N VAL A 180 20.89 -8.27 -7.19
CA VAL A 180 21.92 -9.16 -7.71
C VAL A 180 23.01 -8.29 -8.32
N MET A 181 24.19 -8.31 -7.71
CA MET A 181 25.38 -7.65 -8.25
C MET A 181 26.31 -8.70 -8.85
N GLN A 182 26.70 -8.50 -10.11
CA GLN A 182 27.61 -9.39 -10.81
C GLN A 182 28.84 -8.63 -11.25
N TYR A 183 30.03 -9.17 -11.04
CA TYR A 183 31.27 -8.48 -11.39
C TYR A 183 32.36 -9.45 -11.85
N CYS A 184 33.28 -8.96 -12.68
CA CYS A 184 34.41 -9.76 -13.13
C CYS A 184 35.43 -9.93 -12.00
N ARG A 185 35.68 -11.19 -11.60
CA ARG A 185 36.50 -11.57 -10.43
C ARG A 185 37.91 -10.99 -10.44
N ASP A 186 38.50 -10.89 -11.63
CA ASP A 186 39.88 -10.41 -11.81
C ASP A 186 39.95 -8.88 -12.05
N CYS A 187 38.80 -8.18 -12.07
CA CYS A 187 38.78 -6.73 -12.08
C CYS A 187 39.01 -6.19 -10.66
N LYS A 188 40.24 -5.78 -10.35
CA LYS A 188 40.63 -5.27 -9.02
C LYS A 188 39.72 -4.14 -8.53
N ALA A 189 39.36 -3.20 -9.41
CA ALA A 189 38.54 -2.05 -9.06
C ALA A 189 37.14 -2.49 -8.59
N ASP A 190 36.46 -3.33 -9.36
CA ASP A 190 35.11 -3.80 -9.03
C ASP A 190 35.10 -4.63 -7.74
N ARG A 191 36.10 -5.50 -7.57
CA ARG A 191 36.27 -6.29 -6.35
C ARG A 191 36.44 -5.40 -5.12
N THR A 192 37.27 -4.36 -5.22
CA THR A 192 37.48 -3.42 -4.11
C THR A 192 36.18 -2.71 -3.74
N GLU A 193 35.43 -2.20 -4.71
CA GLU A 193 34.19 -1.48 -4.40
C GLU A 193 33.11 -2.39 -3.81
N ILE A 194 32.93 -3.60 -4.36
CA ILE A 194 31.95 -4.56 -3.83
C ILE A 194 32.33 -5.04 -2.43
N SER A 195 33.61 -5.06 -2.08
CA SER A 195 34.05 -5.42 -0.73
C SER A 195 33.61 -4.43 0.36
N TRP A 196 33.16 -3.23 -0.01
CA TRP A 196 32.70 -2.22 0.93
C TRP A 196 31.26 -2.47 1.43
N LEU A 197 30.45 -3.21 0.66
CA LEU A 197 29.05 -3.48 1.00
C LEU A 197 28.91 -4.47 2.16
N ASN A 198 27.82 -4.36 2.91
CA ASN A 198 27.43 -5.38 3.87
C ASN A 198 26.88 -6.62 3.14
N LYS A 199 27.65 -7.70 3.14
CA LYS A 199 27.30 -8.96 2.48
C LYS A 199 26.29 -9.81 3.27
N ASP A 200 26.00 -9.46 4.52
CA ASP A 200 25.00 -10.13 5.35
C ASP A 200 23.57 -9.60 5.08
N ASP A 201 23.43 -8.61 4.20
CA ASP A 201 22.12 -8.15 3.75
C ASP A 201 21.42 -9.26 2.96
N LYS A 202 20.35 -9.81 3.54
CA LYS A 202 19.50 -10.86 2.93
C LYS A 202 18.90 -10.49 1.57
N ASN A 203 18.95 -9.21 1.21
CA ASN A 203 18.47 -8.72 -0.07
C ASN A 203 19.59 -8.55 -1.10
N LEU A 204 20.85 -8.78 -0.74
CA LEU A 204 22.00 -8.69 -1.63
C LEU A 204 22.54 -10.08 -1.98
N GLU A 205 22.62 -10.37 -3.28
CA GLU A 205 23.37 -11.48 -3.86
C GLU A 205 24.56 -10.91 -4.63
N VAL A 206 25.75 -11.44 -4.40
CA VAL A 206 26.97 -11.07 -5.11
C VAL A 206 27.48 -12.28 -5.89
N VAL A 207 27.66 -12.10 -7.20
CA VAL A 207 28.06 -13.15 -8.14
C VAL A 207 29.39 -12.76 -8.79
N GLU A 208 30.38 -13.64 -8.67
CA GLU A 208 31.66 -13.48 -9.35
C GLU A 208 31.57 -14.09 -10.75
N LEU A 209 31.98 -13.33 -11.76
CA LEU A 209 32.07 -13.75 -13.15
C LEU A 209 33.52 -14.04 -13.52
N ASP A 210 33.75 -15.11 -14.26
CA ASP A 210 35.09 -15.54 -14.69
C ASP A 210 35.58 -14.70 -15.87
N CYS A 211 36.03 -13.48 -15.58
CA CYS A 211 36.53 -12.50 -16.54
C CYS A 211 37.40 -11.44 -15.86
N LYS A 212 38.17 -10.70 -16.67
CA LYS A 212 39.11 -9.65 -16.21
C LYS A 212 38.70 -8.22 -16.55
N SER A 213 37.54 -8.03 -17.18
CA SER A 213 37.10 -6.75 -17.76
C SER A 213 36.09 -6.05 -16.86
N HIS A 214 36.10 -4.71 -16.78
CA HIS A 214 34.98 -3.97 -16.18
C HIS A 214 33.68 -4.08 -17.01
N ASN A 215 33.79 -4.49 -18.29
CA ASN A 215 32.65 -4.71 -19.17
C ASN A 215 32.44 -6.22 -19.40
N PRO A 216 31.62 -6.89 -18.56
CA PRO A 216 31.37 -8.32 -18.69
C PRO A 216 30.64 -8.69 -19.99
N PHE A 217 29.86 -7.78 -20.59
CA PHE A 217 29.16 -8.05 -21.86
C PHE A 217 30.11 -8.25 -23.04
N THR A 218 31.26 -7.57 -23.02
CA THR A 218 32.31 -7.78 -24.02
C THR A 218 33.14 -9.03 -23.71
N ALA A 219 33.42 -9.30 -22.42
CA ALA A 219 34.29 -10.41 -22.03
C ALA A 219 33.62 -11.78 -22.11
N ILE A 220 32.35 -11.89 -21.70
CA ILE A 220 31.60 -13.16 -21.63
C ILE A 220 30.73 -13.33 -22.87
N GLY A 221 30.22 -12.22 -23.42
CA GLY A 221 29.33 -12.21 -24.57
C GLY A 221 27.88 -11.86 -24.19
N LYS A 222 27.27 -11.01 -25.03
CA LYS A 222 25.94 -10.45 -24.79
C LYS A 222 24.84 -11.51 -24.67
N ALA A 223 24.86 -12.53 -25.51
CA ALA A 223 23.84 -13.57 -25.53
C ALA A 223 23.75 -14.33 -24.19
N VAL A 224 24.90 -14.66 -23.60
CA VAL A 224 24.99 -15.35 -22.31
C VAL A 224 24.40 -14.48 -21.20
N LEU A 225 24.81 -13.22 -21.12
CA LEU A 225 24.34 -12.32 -20.06
C LEU A 225 22.87 -11.91 -20.24
N PHE A 226 22.37 -11.76 -21.46
CA PHE A 226 20.95 -11.54 -21.71
C PHE A 226 20.10 -12.73 -21.28
N LYS A 227 20.58 -13.97 -21.51
CA LYS A 227 19.92 -15.16 -21.00
C LYS A 227 19.89 -15.17 -19.46
N ASP A 228 21.01 -14.86 -18.80
CA ASP A 228 21.09 -14.77 -17.33
C ASP A 228 20.11 -13.71 -16.76
N ILE A 229 20.02 -12.54 -17.39
CA ILE A 229 19.03 -11.50 -17.01
C ILE A 229 17.60 -12.08 -17.02
N LEU A 230 17.21 -12.75 -18.11
CA LEU A 230 15.86 -13.31 -18.24
C LEU A 230 15.60 -14.43 -17.25
N ASP A 231 16.57 -15.31 -17.02
CA ASP A 231 16.44 -16.41 -16.08
C ASP A 231 16.23 -15.88 -14.65
N ARG A 232 16.95 -14.82 -14.26
CA ARG A 232 16.80 -14.17 -12.95
C ARG A 232 15.47 -13.45 -12.80
N ILE A 233 15.01 -12.75 -13.84
CA ILE A 233 13.69 -12.11 -13.85
C ILE A 233 12.60 -13.17 -13.65
N LYS A 234 12.60 -14.24 -14.45
CA LYS A 234 11.63 -15.33 -14.35
C LYS A 234 11.65 -16.02 -12.99
N TYR A 235 12.83 -16.21 -12.40
CA TYR A 235 12.95 -16.73 -11.05
C TYR A 235 12.28 -15.81 -10.01
N ALA A 236 12.57 -14.51 -10.06
CA ALA A 236 11.99 -13.53 -9.14
C ALA A 236 10.46 -13.40 -9.30
N GLU A 237 9.93 -13.54 -10.51
CA GLU A 237 8.49 -13.61 -10.76
C GLU A 237 7.86 -14.81 -10.04
N LYS A 238 8.46 -15.99 -10.18
CA LYS A 238 8.01 -17.22 -9.52
C LYS A 238 8.11 -17.12 -8.00
N GLU A 239 9.20 -16.57 -7.47
CA GLU A 239 9.37 -16.35 -6.03
C GLU A 239 8.32 -15.35 -5.51
N THR A 240 8.04 -14.27 -6.24
CA THR A 240 7.02 -13.30 -5.84
C THR A 240 5.61 -13.90 -5.87
N ALA A 241 5.31 -14.73 -6.88
CA ALA A 241 4.04 -15.43 -6.98
C ALA A 241 3.82 -16.45 -5.83
N THR A 242 4.89 -17.05 -5.31
CA THR A 242 4.83 -18.05 -4.22
C THR A 242 4.98 -17.44 -2.82
N SER A 243 5.64 -16.27 -2.69
CA SER A 243 5.95 -15.60 -1.42
C SER A 243 4.87 -14.62 -0.93
N ILE A 244 3.80 -14.40 -1.69
CA ILE A 244 2.56 -13.89 -1.09
C ILE A 244 1.96 -15.08 -0.35
N PRO A 245 2.13 -15.22 0.99
CA PRO A 245 1.51 -16.33 1.69
C PRO A 245 0.02 -16.21 1.42
N LYS A 246 -0.54 -17.22 0.75
CA LYS A 246 -1.99 -17.29 0.62
C LYS A 246 -2.50 -17.29 2.06
N LEU A 247 -3.14 -16.20 2.47
CA LEU A 247 -3.73 -16.07 3.80
C LEU A 247 -5.04 -16.89 3.80
N THR A 248 -4.96 -18.18 3.47
CA THR A 248 -6.09 -19.10 3.43
C THR A 248 -6.54 -19.46 4.84
N THR A 249 -5.64 -19.40 5.82
CA THR A 249 -5.93 -19.77 7.21
C THR A 249 -5.95 -18.56 8.15
N ILE A 250 -6.79 -18.67 9.18
CA ILE A 250 -6.85 -17.65 10.25
C ILE A 250 -5.52 -17.52 11.01
N ALA A 251 -4.76 -18.61 11.12
CA ALA A 251 -3.43 -18.61 11.73
C ALA A 251 -2.44 -17.76 10.92
N ALA A 252 -2.47 -17.88 9.59
CA ALA A 252 -1.65 -17.05 8.70
C ALA A 252 -2.03 -15.57 8.81
N LEU A 253 -3.34 -15.25 8.84
CA LEU A 253 -3.81 -13.87 9.02
C LEU A 253 -3.34 -13.27 10.37
N LYS A 254 -3.52 -14.01 11.46
CA LYS A 254 -3.01 -13.62 12.79
C LYS A 254 -1.51 -13.36 12.78
N LYS A 255 -0.74 -14.28 12.17
CA LYS A 255 0.73 -14.18 12.05
C LYS A 255 1.17 -13.04 11.12
N ALA A 256 0.36 -12.63 10.16
CA ALA A 256 0.68 -11.52 9.25
C ALA A 256 0.41 -10.15 9.87
N VAL A 257 -0.66 -10.03 10.67
CA VAL A 257 -1.01 -8.76 11.31
C VAL A 257 -0.15 -8.48 12.55
N ARG A 258 0.18 -9.53 13.34
CA ARG A 258 1.03 -9.58 14.57
C ARG A 258 0.70 -8.58 15.69
N SER A 259 0.14 -7.41 15.42
CA SER A 259 0.00 -6.29 16.35
C SER A 259 -1.42 -5.72 16.33
N GLY A 260 -1.86 -5.21 17.49
CA GLY A 260 -3.07 -4.40 17.62
C GLY A 260 -4.42 -5.12 17.60
N TYR A 261 -4.55 -6.30 16.97
CA TYR A 261 -5.85 -6.97 16.79
C TYR A 261 -5.82 -8.47 17.05
N ASN A 262 -6.96 -9.00 17.48
CA ASN A 262 -7.30 -10.41 17.58
C ASN A 262 -8.30 -10.75 16.47
N PHE A 263 -8.15 -11.94 15.89
CA PHE A 263 -9.02 -12.42 14.83
C PHE A 263 -9.68 -13.74 15.25
N LYS A 264 -10.97 -13.91 14.97
CA LYS A 264 -11.68 -15.18 15.08
C LYS A 264 -12.38 -15.43 13.75
N PHE A 265 -12.26 -16.64 13.22
CA PHE A 265 -12.90 -17.01 11.97
C PHE A 265 -13.79 -18.22 12.18
N THR A 266 -15.05 -18.10 11.76
CA THR A 266 -16.02 -19.19 11.72
C THR A 266 -16.25 -19.55 10.25
N ALA A 267 -15.82 -20.77 9.87
CA ALA A 267 -15.96 -21.24 8.51
C ALA A 267 -17.40 -21.70 8.24
N HIS A 268 -17.91 -21.35 7.06
CA HIS A 268 -19.14 -21.87 6.48
C HIS A 268 -18.88 -22.12 4.99
N VAL A 269 -19.61 -23.06 4.37
CA VAL A 269 -19.55 -23.31 2.92
C VAL A 269 -20.35 -22.22 2.21
N SER A 270 -19.75 -21.05 2.09
CA SER A 270 -20.38 -19.87 1.50
C SER A 270 -19.32 -18.98 0.85
N ASP A 271 -19.68 -18.28 -0.21
CA ASP A 271 -18.89 -17.23 -0.84
C ASP A 271 -19.14 -15.85 -0.20
N LYS A 272 -19.97 -15.80 0.85
CA LYS A 272 -20.30 -14.63 1.64
C LYS A 272 -19.44 -14.56 2.89
N LEU A 273 -19.04 -13.35 3.27
CA LEU A 273 -18.34 -13.06 4.51
C LEU A 273 -19.02 -11.94 5.28
N VAL A 274 -19.24 -12.14 6.58
CA VAL A 274 -19.50 -11.06 7.53
C VAL A 274 -18.21 -10.72 8.26
N LEU A 275 -17.75 -9.48 8.10
CA LEU A 275 -16.64 -8.91 8.87
C LEU A 275 -17.22 -8.14 10.06
N ASN A 276 -17.11 -8.74 11.24
CA ASN A 276 -17.63 -8.21 12.47
C ASN A 276 -16.52 -7.46 13.24
N LEU A 277 -16.61 -6.14 13.34
CA LEU A 277 -15.70 -5.33 14.15
C LEU A 277 -16.24 -5.25 15.57
N LYS A 278 -15.78 -6.16 16.43
CA LYS A 278 -16.24 -6.26 17.82
C LYS A 278 -15.37 -5.39 18.74
N PRO A 279 -15.94 -4.42 19.47
CA PRO A 279 -15.17 -3.65 20.45
C PRO A 279 -14.55 -4.57 21.52
N SER A 280 -13.47 -4.13 22.15
CA SER A 280 -12.75 -4.94 23.16
C SER A 280 -13.54 -5.17 24.45
N TYR A 281 -14.67 -4.51 24.63
CA TYR A 281 -15.50 -4.55 25.84
C TYR A 281 -16.96 -4.77 25.44
N GLY A 282 -17.67 -5.60 26.21
CA GLY A 282 -19.10 -5.87 26.05
C GLY A 282 -19.44 -7.09 25.19
N GLU A 283 -20.68 -7.54 25.34
CA GLU A 283 -21.27 -8.48 24.39
C GLU A 283 -21.52 -7.74 23.07
N PHE A 284 -21.14 -8.39 21.98
CA PHE A 284 -21.41 -7.93 20.63
C PHE A 284 -21.88 -9.15 19.86
N TRP A 285 -22.70 -8.91 18.83
CA TRP A 285 -23.40 -9.95 18.11
C TRP A 285 -22.51 -11.16 17.76
N ASP A 286 -23.00 -12.33 18.13
CA ASP A 286 -22.42 -13.65 17.87
C ASP A 286 -23.41 -14.56 17.11
N GLY A 287 -24.46 -13.97 16.53
CA GLY A 287 -25.52 -14.72 15.87
C GLY A 287 -25.04 -15.52 14.67
N ARG A 288 -25.75 -16.61 14.39
CA ARG A 288 -25.47 -17.47 13.23
C ARG A 288 -26.11 -16.86 11.99
N VAL A 289 -25.32 -16.70 10.94
CA VAL A 289 -25.81 -16.36 9.60
C VAL A 289 -25.25 -17.36 8.61
N ASP A 290 -25.93 -17.50 7.48
CA ASP A 290 -25.47 -18.33 6.36
C ASP A 290 -24.35 -17.65 5.56
N ALA A 291 -23.24 -17.36 6.25
CA ALA A 291 -22.05 -16.73 5.70
C ALA A 291 -20.84 -17.09 6.58
N LYS A 292 -19.63 -17.09 5.98
CA LYS A 292 -18.40 -17.11 6.78
C LYS A 292 -18.39 -15.88 7.69
N GLN A 293 -17.75 -15.99 8.85
CA GLN A 293 -17.63 -14.85 9.79
C GLN A 293 -16.18 -14.61 10.16
N LEU A 294 -15.71 -13.38 9.99
CA LEU A 294 -14.42 -12.92 10.50
C LEU A 294 -14.67 -11.85 11.56
N THR A 295 -14.45 -12.18 12.83
CA THR A 295 -14.52 -11.22 13.93
C THR A 295 -13.14 -10.63 14.18
N VAL A 296 -13.08 -9.31 14.30
CA VAL A 296 -11.87 -8.56 14.64
C VAL A 296 -12.13 -7.81 15.94
N THR A 297 -11.21 -7.95 16.89
CA THR A 297 -11.27 -7.27 18.19
C THR A 297 -9.94 -6.60 18.46
N PRO A 298 -9.89 -5.31 18.84
CA PRO A 298 -8.63 -4.66 19.10
C PRO A 298 -8.07 -5.17 20.43
N LYS A 299 -6.74 -5.29 20.54
CA LYS A 299 -6.05 -5.73 21.77
C LYS A 299 -6.04 -4.65 22.85
N LYS A 300 -6.19 -3.39 22.45
CA LYS A 300 -6.30 -2.18 23.28
C LYS A 300 -7.31 -1.26 22.62
N GLN A 301 -7.97 -0.39 23.39
CA GLN A 301 -8.89 0.59 22.82
C GLN A 301 -8.14 1.50 21.82
N ASN A 302 -8.54 1.45 20.55
CA ASN A 302 -7.88 2.19 19.48
C ASN A 302 -8.82 2.56 18.33
N TYR A 303 -10.14 2.44 18.51
CA TYR A 303 -11.16 2.73 17.48
C TYR A 303 -10.88 2.04 16.12
N PHE A 304 -10.10 0.94 16.11
CA PHE A 304 -9.58 0.25 14.93
C PHE A 304 -8.84 1.14 13.92
N ILE A 305 -8.27 2.27 14.39
CA ILE A 305 -7.49 3.18 13.57
C ILE A 305 -5.98 2.96 13.68
N TYR A 306 -5.53 1.94 14.42
CA TYR A 306 -4.12 1.55 14.42
C TYR A 306 -3.76 0.78 13.14
N ASN A 307 -2.94 1.38 12.28
CA ASN A 307 -2.50 0.81 10.99
C ASN A 307 -3.60 0.21 10.08
N PRO A 308 -4.77 0.86 9.91
CA PRO A 308 -5.96 0.27 9.28
C PRO A 308 -5.72 -0.16 7.83
N ARG A 309 -4.92 0.59 7.06
CA ARG A 309 -4.57 0.21 5.67
C ARG A 309 -3.81 -1.10 5.59
N PHE A 310 -2.79 -1.27 6.44
CA PHE A 310 -2.00 -2.50 6.47
C PHE A 310 -2.88 -3.69 6.85
N VAL A 311 -3.71 -3.54 7.88
CA VAL A 311 -4.62 -4.60 8.33
C VAL A 311 -5.64 -4.94 7.26
N CYS A 312 -6.28 -3.94 6.64
CA CYS A 312 -7.23 -4.14 5.54
C CYS A 312 -6.57 -4.83 4.35
N ALA A 313 -5.33 -4.51 3.98
CA ALA A 313 -4.62 -5.20 2.91
C ALA A 313 -4.43 -6.71 3.21
N LYS A 314 -4.14 -7.07 4.47
CA LYS A 314 -4.06 -8.49 4.88
C LYS A 314 -5.42 -9.16 4.93
N VAL A 315 -6.46 -8.46 5.38
CA VAL A 315 -7.84 -8.97 5.34
C VAL A 315 -8.31 -9.17 3.89
N ALA A 316 -7.97 -8.25 2.97
CA ALA A 316 -8.28 -8.38 1.55
C ALA A 316 -7.60 -9.61 0.92
N GLN A 317 -6.32 -9.86 1.24
CA GLN A 317 -5.62 -11.08 0.84
C GLN A 317 -6.30 -12.35 1.38
N PHE A 318 -6.77 -12.32 2.63
CA PHE A 318 -7.53 -13.42 3.24
C PHE A 318 -8.87 -13.66 2.53
N ILE A 319 -9.62 -12.58 2.22
CA ILE A 319 -10.89 -12.61 1.48
C ILE A 319 -10.69 -13.22 0.10
N GLN A 320 -9.68 -12.77 -0.65
CA GLN A 320 -9.35 -13.29 -1.98
C GLN A 320 -8.93 -14.76 -1.93
N ALA A 321 -8.12 -15.15 -0.94
CA ALA A 321 -7.66 -16.53 -0.79
C ALA A 321 -8.77 -17.52 -0.38
N ASN A 322 -9.91 -17.02 0.10
CA ASN A 322 -11.06 -17.82 0.51
C ASN A 322 -12.24 -17.69 -0.47
N ASP A 323 -11.98 -17.18 -1.68
CA ASP A 323 -12.92 -17.02 -2.80
C ASP A 323 -14.22 -16.28 -2.43
N ILE A 324 -14.13 -15.32 -1.51
CA ILE A 324 -15.27 -14.51 -1.08
C ILE A 324 -15.68 -13.59 -2.23
N LYS A 325 -16.99 -13.54 -2.52
CA LYS A 325 -17.60 -12.68 -3.54
C LYS A 325 -18.42 -11.55 -2.94
N GLN A 326 -18.92 -11.73 -1.72
CA GLN A 326 -19.76 -10.75 -1.02
C GLN A 326 -19.26 -10.52 0.40
N LEU A 327 -19.19 -9.26 0.80
CA LEU A 327 -18.70 -8.83 2.08
C LEU A 327 -19.69 -7.87 2.75
N VAL A 328 -20.20 -8.25 3.91
CA VAL A 328 -20.95 -7.37 4.80
C VAL A 328 -20.07 -7.01 5.98
N ILE A 329 -19.89 -5.72 6.25
CA ILE A 329 -19.08 -5.22 7.37
C ILE A 329 -20.01 -4.62 8.41
N VAL A 330 -19.83 -4.99 9.67
CA VAL A 330 -20.70 -4.53 10.77
C VAL A 330 -19.86 -3.99 11.91
N GLY A 331 -20.28 -2.85 12.48
CA GLY A 331 -19.73 -2.30 13.72
C GLY A 331 -20.72 -1.41 14.45
N ALA A 332 -20.53 -1.22 15.75
CA ALA A 332 -21.32 -0.32 16.60
C ALA A 332 -20.42 0.56 17.48
N ASN A 333 -20.89 1.76 17.84
CA ASN A 333 -20.12 2.75 18.64
C ASN A 333 -18.71 2.98 18.06
N ASP A 334 -17.69 2.70 18.88
CA ASP A 334 -16.28 2.84 18.59
C ASP A 334 -15.85 2.02 17.36
N SER A 335 -16.56 0.93 17.04
CA SER A 335 -16.29 0.11 15.86
C SER A 335 -17.18 0.46 14.66
N ALA A 336 -18.22 1.28 14.81
CA ALA A 336 -19.09 1.69 13.71
C ALA A 336 -18.37 2.63 12.73
N ALA A 337 -17.60 3.59 13.25
CA ALA A 337 -16.74 4.44 12.43
C ALA A 337 -15.65 3.63 11.72
N ALA A 338 -15.09 2.64 12.42
CA ALA A 338 -14.14 1.71 11.84
C ALA A 338 -14.73 0.87 10.71
N ALA A 339 -15.99 0.43 10.84
CA ALA A 339 -16.66 -0.36 9.81
C ALA A 339 -16.71 0.42 8.50
N LEU A 340 -17.06 1.71 8.55
CA LEU A 340 -17.05 2.61 7.39
C LEU A 340 -15.65 2.79 6.80
N LEU A 341 -14.65 3.06 7.66
CA LEU A 341 -13.26 3.25 7.23
C LEU A 341 -12.67 2.00 6.57
N TRP A 342 -12.85 0.84 7.21
CA TRP A 342 -12.35 -0.44 6.73
C TRP A 342 -13.07 -0.87 5.46
N ALA A 343 -14.37 -0.60 5.34
CA ALA A 343 -15.13 -0.84 4.12
C ALA A 343 -14.54 -0.06 2.93
N GLU A 344 -14.21 1.22 3.11
CA GLU A 344 -13.59 2.02 2.05
C GLU A 344 -12.19 1.50 1.69
N PHE A 345 -11.37 1.11 2.66
CA PHE A 345 -10.05 0.55 2.36
C PHE A 345 -10.14 -0.82 1.68
N LEU A 346 -10.99 -1.72 2.18
CA LEU A 346 -11.21 -3.03 1.57
C LEU A 346 -11.75 -2.90 0.15
N ARG A 347 -12.65 -1.94 -0.11
CA ARG A 347 -13.14 -1.65 -1.47
C ARG A 347 -12.01 -1.28 -2.43
N ARG A 348 -11.04 -0.46 -1.99
CA ARG A 348 -9.88 -0.09 -2.84
C ARG A 348 -8.97 -1.28 -3.11
N GLU A 349 -8.72 -2.12 -2.10
CA GLU A 349 -7.87 -3.30 -2.21
C GLU A 349 -8.51 -4.41 -3.05
N LEU A 350 -9.82 -4.62 -2.89
CA LEU A 350 -10.58 -5.68 -3.57
C LEU A 350 -11.11 -5.24 -4.94
N LYS A 351 -11.22 -3.93 -5.20
CA LYS A 351 -11.80 -3.35 -6.41
C LYS A 351 -13.20 -3.96 -6.66
N ASP A 352 -13.52 -4.26 -7.92
CA ASP A 352 -14.83 -4.81 -8.31
C ASP A 352 -14.91 -6.34 -8.16
N LYS A 353 -13.94 -6.98 -7.51
CA LYS A 353 -13.92 -8.44 -7.33
C LYS A 353 -14.85 -8.94 -6.23
N VAL A 354 -15.21 -8.05 -5.29
CA VAL A 354 -16.02 -8.37 -4.12
C VAL A 354 -17.05 -7.26 -3.93
N ALA A 355 -18.31 -7.62 -3.86
CA ALA A 355 -19.37 -6.67 -3.54
C ALA A 355 -19.36 -6.37 -2.04
N ILE A 356 -19.30 -5.09 -1.65
CA ILE A 356 -19.17 -4.68 -0.25
C ILE A 356 -20.38 -3.86 0.20
N PHE A 357 -20.94 -4.24 1.34
CA PHE A 357 -21.96 -3.49 2.06
C PHE A 357 -21.52 -3.23 3.50
N VAL A 358 -21.87 -2.07 4.06
CA VAL A 358 -21.55 -1.74 5.46
C VAL A 358 -22.79 -1.39 6.25
N TYR A 359 -22.87 -1.94 7.46
CA TYR A 359 -23.77 -1.53 8.53
C TYR A 359 -22.97 -0.86 9.63
N SER A 360 -23.36 0.37 9.96
CA SER A 360 -22.69 1.19 10.96
C SER A 360 -23.73 1.70 11.96
N PHE A 361 -23.61 1.32 13.23
CA PHE A 361 -24.56 1.70 14.29
C PHE A 361 -23.94 2.74 15.24
N SER A 362 -24.49 3.95 15.23
CA SER A 362 -24.04 5.11 16.04
C SER A 362 -22.54 5.45 15.83
N PRO A 363 -22.09 5.74 14.60
CA PRO A 363 -20.66 5.94 14.33
C PRO A 363 -20.12 7.25 14.91
N GLN A 364 -18.94 7.17 15.53
CA GLN A 364 -18.12 8.31 15.94
C GLN A 364 -17.10 8.65 14.85
N VAL A 365 -17.52 9.39 13.81
CA VAL A 365 -16.77 9.55 12.56
C VAL A 365 -15.66 10.60 12.62
N GLU A 366 -15.62 11.44 13.64
CA GLU A 366 -14.57 12.44 13.81
C GLU A 366 -13.85 12.28 15.14
N LEU A 367 -12.78 11.50 15.14
CA LEU A 367 -11.87 11.30 16.27
C LEU A 367 -10.71 12.31 16.29
N TYR A 368 -10.41 12.92 15.13
CA TYR A 368 -9.39 13.96 14.98
C TYR A 368 -9.87 15.06 14.00
N PRO A 369 -9.77 16.36 14.34
CA PRO A 369 -9.27 16.93 15.61
C PRO A 369 -10.12 16.52 16.81
N TYR A 370 -9.73 16.94 18.04
CA TYR A 370 -10.50 16.63 19.25
C TYR A 370 -11.97 17.02 19.08
N ASN A 371 -12.88 16.10 19.40
CA ASN A 371 -14.31 16.26 19.19
C ASN A 371 -15.05 16.35 20.55
N PRO A 372 -15.51 17.55 20.95
CA PRO A 372 -16.15 17.75 22.24
C PRO A 372 -17.47 16.97 22.39
N ASN A 373 -18.15 16.67 21.29
CA ASN A 373 -19.40 15.88 21.32
C ASN A 373 -19.16 14.43 21.76
N LEU A 374 -17.92 13.93 21.68
CA LEU A 374 -17.57 12.58 22.12
C LEU A 374 -16.99 12.56 23.54
N ALA A 375 -16.66 13.72 24.10
CA ALA A 375 -15.99 13.85 25.40
C ALA A 375 -16.83 13.29 26.56
N SER A 376 -18.15 13.38 26.45
CA SER A 376 -19.14 12.87 27.42
C SER A 376 -19.03 11.35 27.64
N THR A 377 -18.46 10.61 26.69
CA THR A 377 -18.36 9.15 26.76
C THR A 377 -17.26 8.63 27.69
N GLY A 378 -16.35 9.51 28.16
CA GLY A 378 -15.17 9.19 28.97
C GLY A 378 -14.09 8.38 28.25
N LYS A 379 -14.49 7.38 27.45
CA LYS A 379 -13.62 6.52 26.64
C LYS A 379 -12.89 7.30 25.55
N TYR A 380 -13.58 8.22 24.89
CA TYR A 380 -12.96 9.08 23.87
C TYR A 380 -11.87 9.96 24.48
N SER A 381 -12.15 10.60 25.62
CA SER A 381 -11.19 11.44 26.33
C SER A 381 -9.95 10.64 26.75
N ALA A 382 -10.12 9.47 27.37
CA ALA A 382 -9.02 8.59 27.75
C ALA A 382 -8.19 8.11 26.53
N PHE A 383 -8.86 7.78 25.42
CA PHE A 383 -8.18 7.45 24.17
C PHE A 383 -7.36 8.64 23.65
N TYR A 384 -7.94 9.84 23.64
CA TYR A 384 -7.28 11.03 23.12
C TYR A 384 -6.08 11.44 23.98
N GLU A 385 -6.18 11.36 25.31
CA GLU A 385 -5.08 11.59 26.25
C GLU A 385 -3.92 10.63 26.00
N SER A 386 -4.23 9.35 25.73
CA SER A 386 -3.22 8.32 25.48
C SER A 386 -2.34 8.60 24.26
N LEU A 387 -2.82 9.40 23.30
CA LEU A 387 -2.08 9.76 22.09
C LEU A 387 -0.76 10.47 22.41
N SER A 388 -0.70 11.23 23.50
CA SER A 388 0.53 11.91 23.96
C SER A 388 1.66 10.93 24.31
N THR A 389 1.31 9.68 24.66
CA THR A 389 2.25 8.63 25.06
C THR A 389 2.50 7.58 23.98
N ASP A 390 1.76 7.61 22.88
CA ASP A 390 1.88 6.68 21.76
C ASP A 390 1.95 7.45 20.42
N PRO A 391 3.16 7.86 19.98
CA PRO A 391 3.35 8.59 18.74
C PRO A 391 2.85 7.83 17.49
N GLY A 392 2.86 6.49 17.55
CA GLY A 392 2.33 5.65 16.47
C GLY A 392 0.81 5.78 16.35
N MET A 393 0.12 5.72 17.49
CA MET A 393 -1.33 5.93 17.55
C MET A 393 -1.72 7.37 17.21
N GLU A 394 -0.98 8.36 17.70
CA GLU A 394 -1.21 9.78 17.39
C GLU A 394 -1.16 10.02 15.89
N LYS A 395 -0.09 9.53 15.23
CA LYS A 395 0.05 9.61 13.77
C LYS A 395 -1.11 8.91 13.05
N CYS A 396 -1.51 7.75 13.52
CA CYS A 396 -2.66 7.03 12.96
C CYS A 396 -3.97 7.83 13.11
N THR A 397 -4.20 8.43 14.27
CA THR A 397 -5.38 9.23 14.58
C THR A 397 -5.45 10.49 13.73
N LYS A 398 -4.34 11.20 13.57
CA LYS A 398 -4.23 12.34 12.64
C LYS A 398 -4.57 11.94 11.19
N ASN A 399 -4.07 10.78 10.76
CA ASN A 399 -4.26 10.32 9.39
C ASN A 399 -5.66 9.76 9.13
N TYR A 400 -6.26 9.06 10.08
CA TYR A 400 -7.46 8.23 9.87
C TYR A 400 -8.66 8.61 10.74
N GLY A 401 -8.49 9.47 11.75
CA GLY A 401 -9.51 9.78 12.75
C GLY A 401 -10.72 10.56 12.23
N ASN A 402 -10.56 11.34 11.16
CA ASN A 402 -11.71 11.90 10.43
C ASN A 402 -12.14 10.90 9.35
N VAL A 403 -13.11 10.04 9.66
CA VAL A 403 -13.63 9.00 8.76
C VAL A 403 -14.49 9.62 7.65
N ALA A 404 -15.26 10.66 7.96
CA ALA A 404 -16.14 11.34 7.00
C ALA A 404 -15.39 11.80 5.74
N LYS A 405 -14.14 12.27 5.87
CA LYS A 405 -13.31 12.70 4.72
C LYS A 405 -13.05 11.57 3.70
N PHE A 406 -13.06 10.30 4.13
CA PHE A 406 -12.85 9.16 3.24
C PHE A 406 -14.13 8.77 2.48
N LEU A 407 -15.29 9.22 2.94
CA LEU A 407 -16.59 8.82 2.42
C LEU A 407 -17.18 9.82 1.40
N ARG A 408 -16.78 11.10 1.43
CA ARG A 408 -17.32 12.18 0.57
C ARG A 408 -17.45 11.86 -0.92
N ALA A 409 -16.49 11.14 -1.48
CA ALA A 409 -16.50 10.71 -2.88
C ALA A 409 -16.52 9.18 -3.03
N SER A 410 -16.85 8.46 -1.96
CA SER A 410 -16.83 7.01 -1.98
C SER A 410 -18.09 6.46 -2.67
N PRO A 411 -17.95 5.52 -3.62
CA PRO A 411 -19.08 4.80 -4.18
C PRO A 411 -19.59 3.69 -3.24
N LEU A 412 -19.01 3.56 -2.04
CA LEU A 412 -19.37 2.53 -1.06
C LEU A 412 -20.86 2.56 -0.75
N LYS A 413 -21.50 1.38 -0.70
CA LYS A 413 -22.90 1.20 -0.34
C LYS A 413 -23.04 0.79 1.13
N GLY A 414 -24.06 1.30 1.80
CA GLY A 414 -24.28 0.95 3.19
C GLY A 414 -25.42 1.69 3.86
N ARG A 415 -25.64 1.34 5.13
CA ARG A 415 -26.64 1.92 6.01
C ARG A 415 -26.01 2.34 7.33
N VAL A 416 -26.28 3.56 7.73
CA VAL A 416 -25.88 4.11 9.02
C VAL A 416 -27.12 4.27 9.87
N PHE A 417 -27.14 3.61 11.02
CA PHE A 417 -28.18 3.77 12.01
C PHE A 417 -27.71 4.71 13.10
N TYR A 418 -28.59 5.59 13.58
CA TYR A 418 -28.27 6.51 14.68
C TYR A 418 -29.54 6.84 15.46
N LEU A 419 -29.39 7.20 16.74
CA LEU A 419 -30.50 7.67 17.53
C LEU A 419 -30.82 9.13 17.23
N GLU A 420 -32.06 9.41 16.85
CA GLU A 420 -32.48 10.77 16.51
C GLU A 420 -32.45 11.71 17.73
N ASN A 421 -32.85 11.19 18.89
CA ASN A 421 -32.94 11.96 20.14
C ASN A 421 -31.60 12.12 20.88
N ASN A 422 -30.54 11.44 20.42
CA ASN A 422 -29.20 11.63 20.95
C ASN A 422 -28.46 12.65 20.07
N THR A 423 -28.28 13.86 20.58
CA THR A 423 -27.68 14.98 19.83
C THR A 423 -26.25 14.67 19.35
N ASP A 424 -25.46 13.97 20.15
CA ASP A 424 -24.07 13.64 19.82
C ASP A 424 -24.02 12.61 18.68
N GLU A 425 -24.80 11.52 18.79
CA GLU A 425 -24.88 10.48 17.74
C GLU A 425 -25.46 11.05 16.43
N ALA A 426 -26.54 11.83 16.52
CA ALA A 426 -27.16 12.45 15.35
C ALA A 426 -26.20 13.43 14.66
N THR A 427 -25.42 14.19 15.43
CA THR A 427 -24.41 15.10 14.89
C THR A 427 -23.32 14.33 14.14
N GLU A 428 -22.79 13.25 14.72
CA GLU A 428 -21.76 12.44 14.06
C GLU A 428 -22.30 11.74 12.80
N ALA A 429 -23.49 11.15 12.86
CA ALA A 429 -24.10 10.50 11.71
C ALA A 429 -24.32 11.47 10.53
N LYS A 430 -24.75 12.71 10.83
CA LYS A 430 -24.98 13.76 9.82
C LYS A 430 -23.69 14.30 9.19
N LYS A 431 -22.51 14.05 9.78
CA LYS A 431 -21.21 14.36 9.13
C LYS A 431 -20.90 13.42 7.96
N ILE A 432 -21.60 12.29 7.84
CA ILE A 432 -21.43 11.33 6.74
C ILE A 432 -22.16 11.85 5.51
N ASP A 433 -21.41 12.53 4.65
CA ASP A 433 -21.86 12.96 3.34
C ASP A 433 -21.41 11.92 2.29
N ALA A 434 -22.19 10.86 2.07
CA ALA A 434 -21.86 9.83 1.09
C ALA A 434 -23.10 9.46 0.28
N LYS A 435 -23.03 9.66 -1.04
CA LYS A 435 -24.16 9.50 -1.97
C LYS A 435 -24.86 8.14 -1.89
N ASN A 436 -24.11 7.09 -1.60
CA ASN A 436 -24.59 5.70 -1.57
C ASN A 436 -24.76 5.15 -0.14
N MET A 437 -24.74 6.01 0.88
CA MET A 437 -25.05 5.66 2.27
C MET A 437 -26.46 6.13 2.62
N ARG A 438 -27.30 5.23 3.14
CA ARG A 438 -28.59 5.60 3.71
C ARG A 438 -28.44 5.86 5.21
N LEU A 439 -28.80 7.04 5.66
CA LEU A 439 -28.92 7.35 7.08
C LEU A 439 -30.33 6.93 7.55
N THR A 440 -30.41 6.11 8.59
CA THR A 440 -31.66 5.63 9.18
C THR A 440 -31.70 6.08 10.64
N ALA A 441 -32.53 7.08 10.91
CA ALA A 441 -32.85 7.51 12.26
C ALA A 441 -33.66 6.43 12.97
N ILE A 442 -33.29 6.11 14.22
CA ILE A 442 -34.07 5.25 15.11
C ILE A 442 -34.74 6.17 16.14
N PRO A 443 -36.07 6.37 16.04
CA PRO A 443 -36.78 7.26 16.95
C PRO A 443 -37.04 6.57 18.30
N HIS A 444 -37.27 7.37 19.35
CA HIS A 444 -37.81 6.93 20.66
C HIS A 444 -36.99 5.92 21.49
N LEU A 445 -35.71 5.68 21.20
CA LEU A 445 -34.81 4.97 22.12
C LEU A 445 -34.03 5.95 23.00
N SER A 446 -34.15 5.80 24.31
CA SER A 446 -33.40 6.56 25.32
C SER A 446 -32.06 5.92 25.70
N LEU A 447 -31.89 4.63 25.40
CA LEU A 447 -30.64 3.89 25.58
C LEU A 447 -29.76 4.05 24.34
N THR A 448 -28.46 4.32 24.53
CA THR A 448 -27.44 4.42 23.46
C THR A 448 -27.64 3.34 22.39
N GLY A 449 -27.72 3.73 21.11
CA GLY A 449 -28.27 2.90 20.03
C GLY A 449 -27.49 1.63 19.74
N SER A 450 -26.28 1.52 20.29
CA SER A 450 -25.42 0.35 20.20
C SER A 450 -25.87 -0.88 20.98
N ILE A 451 -26.76 -0.74 21.95
CA ILE A 451 -27.16 -1.85 22.81
C ILE A 451 -28.45 -2.49 22.27
N SER A 452 -29.40 -1.70 21.77
CA SER A 452 -30.71 -2.21 21.36
C SER A 452 -30.68 -3.19 20.16
N ALA A 453 -29.81 -2.98 19.18
CA ALA A 453 -29.72 -3.86 18.00
C ALA A 453 -29.04 -5.22 18.27
N PHE A 454 -28.45 -5.39 19.46
CA PHE A 454 -27.55 -6.50 19.79
C PHE A 454 -28.00 -7.36 20.97
N VAL A 455 -29.08 -6.97 21.66
CA VAL A 455 -29.61 -7.66 22.84
C VAL A 455 -30.56 -8.79 22.43
N LYS A 456 -30.34 -9.99 22.97
CA LYS A 456 -31.09 -11.21 22.62
C LYS A 456 -32.56 -11.21 23.09
N LYS A 457 -32.90 -10.42 24.11
CA LYS A 457 -34.27 -10.16 24.61
C LYS A 457 -34.31 -8.81 25.35
N MET A 458 -35.21 -7.92 24.93
CA MET A 458 -35.74 -6.87 25.83
C MET A 458 -36.99 -7.44 26.49
N ASP A 459 -37.24 -7.10 27.75
CA ASP A 459 -38.55 -7.37 28.35
C ASP A 459 -39.65 -6.48 27.72
N GLU A 460 -40.90 -6.69 28.12
CA GLU A 460 -42.08 -5.95 27.64
C GLU A 460 -42.01 -4.43 27.90
N ASN A 461 -41.04 -3.97 28.70
CA ASN A 461 -40.86 -2.58 29.10
C ASN A 461 -39.66 -1.90 28.42
N GLY A 462 -38.92 -2.59 27.53
CA GLY A 462 -37.73 -2.04 26.87
C GLY A 462 -36.50 -1.94 27.78
N THR A 463 -36.54 -2.60 28.94
CA THR A 463 -35.41 -2.74 29.86
C THR A 463 -34.57 -3.97 29.51
N LEU A 464 -33.25 -3.85 29.69
CA LEU A 464 -32.33 -4.99 29.68
C LEU A 464 -32.63 -5.85 30.90
N ASP A 465 -32.97 -7.12 30.67
CA ASP A 465 -33.25 -8.13 31.70
C ASP A 465 -32.11 -8.22 32.73
N THR A 466 -32.21 -7.39 33.79
CA THR A 466 -31.33 -7.33 34.96
C THR A 466 -32.06 -6.89 36.25
N ASP A 467 -33.39 -7.10 36.34
CA ASP A 467 -34.27 -6.87 37.53
C ASP A 467 -34.75 -5.40 37.78
N PRO A 468 -35.84 -5.12 38.54
CA PRO A 468 -37.05 -4.50 37.99
C PRO A 468 -37.46 -3.21 38.72
N LEU A 469 -37.62 -2.10 38.01
CA LEU A 469 -38.44 -0.97 38.48
C LEU A 469 -38.56 0.07 37.34
N LEU A 470 -39.69 0.02 36.64
CA LEU A 470 -40.58 1.15 36.35
C LEU A 470 -41.42 0.85 35.11
N ALA A 471 -42.73 0.97 35.29
CA ALA A 471 -43.76 0.63 34.34
C ALA A 471 -44.15 1.79 33.41
N SER A 472 -44.73 1.36 32.28
CA SER A 472 -45.68 2.05 31.39
C SER A 472 -45.11 2.82 30.18
N GLY A 473 -45.45 2.28 28.99
CA GLY A 473 -45.79 3.09 27.83
C GLY A 473 -44.84 3.06 26.63
N ALA A 474 -44.61 1.91 26.00
CA ALA A 474 -44.11 1.88 24.61
C ALA A 474 -44.74 0.72 23.81
N ARG A 475 -45.34 1.05 22.66
CA ARG A 475 -45.75 0.07 21.64
C ARG A 475 -44.51 -0.64 21.11
N GLU A 476 -44.58 -1.97 20.95
CA GLU A 476 -43.53 -2.82 20.37
C GLU A 476 -42.90 -2.19 19.12
N MET A 477 -41.70 -1.62 19.26
CA MET A 477 -40.85 -1.35 18.11
C MET A 477 -40.02 -2.59 17.81
N ARG A 478 -40.42 -3.33 16.77
CA ARG A 478 -39.63 -4.43 16.23
C ARG A 478 -38.43 -3.85 15.46
N VAL A 479 -37.35 -3.53 16.14
CA VAL A 479 -36.05 -3.34 15.46
C VAL A 479 -35.73 -4.68 14.78
N PRO A 480 -35.51 -4.74 13.45
CA PRO A 480 -35.19 -5.99 12.78
C PRO A 480 -33.94 -6.60 13.41
N ARG A 481 -34.01 -7.89 13.78
CA ARG A 481 -32.85 -8.63 14.28
C ARG A 481 -31.68 -8.48 13.31
N LEU A 482 -30.47 -8.33 13.82
CA LEU A 482 -29.29 -8.09 12.98
C LEU A 482 -29.07 -9.19 11.94
N GLU A 483 -29.46 -10.43 12.22
CA GLU A 483 -29.45 -11.53 11.25
C GLU A 483 -30.31 -11.22 10.01
N HIS A 484 -31.46 -10.59 10.21
CA HIS A 484 -32.35 -10.17 9.12
C HIS A 484 -31.75 -9.02 8.32
N LEU A 485 -31.13 -8.04 9.00
CA LEU A 485 -30.42 -6.95 8.32
C LEU A 485 -29.25 -7.48 7.49
N ILE A 486 -28.47 -8.41 8.02
CA ILE A 486 -27.36 -9.05 7.29
C ILE A 486 -27.88 -9.82 6.09
N GLY A 487 -28.97 -10.61 6.25
CA GLY A 487 -29.63 -11.30 5.15
C GLY A 487 -30.10 -10.33 4.05
N ALA A 488 -30.72 -9.22 4.45
CA ALA A 488 -31.17 -8.16 3.54
C ALA A 488 -30.00 -7.48 2.81
N ALA A 489 -28.86 -7.25 3.47
CA ALA A 489 -27.68 -6.68 2.82
C ALA A 489 -27.09 -7.62 1.76
N PHE A 490 -27.02 -8.93 2.03
CA PHE A 490 -26.60 -9.88 1.00
C PHE A 490 -27.59 -9.89 -0.18
N PHE A 491 -28.89 -9.73 0.08
CA PHE A 491 -29.88 -9.57 -0.97
C PHE A 491 -29.66 -8.29 -1.80
N GLU A 492 -29.43 -7.13 -1.16
CA GLU A 492 -29.10 -5.87 -1.85
C GLU A 492 -27.82 -5.96 -2.70
N LEU A 493 -26.84 -6.75 -2.25
CA LEU A 493 -25.61 -6.98 -3.01
C LEU A 493 -25.84 -7.84 -4.26
N THR A 494 -26.83 -8.75 -4.23
CA THR A 494 -27.17 -9.61 -5.38
C THR A 494 -28.13 -8.98 -6.38
N ASN A 495 -29.14 -8.27 -5.88
CA ASN A 495 -30.25 -7.74 -6.66
C ASN A 495 -30.29 -6.24 -6.43
N GLN A 496 -30.25 -5.44 -7.49
CA GLN A 496 -30.37 -3.97 -7.41
C GLN A 496 -31.76 -3.48 -6.93
N ALA A 497 -32.52 -4.29 -6.18
CA ALA A 497 -33.87 -4.03 -5.73
C ALA A 497 -33.92 -3.73 -4.21
N ASP A 498 -34.87 -2.89 -3.81
CA ASP A 498 -35.02 -2.28 -2.49
C ASP A 498 -35.41 -3.30 -1.38
N VAL A 499 -34.79 -3.18 -0.21
CA VAL A 499 -34.98 -4.07 0.98
C VAL A 499 -36.38 -4.05 1.54
N GLU A 500 -37.13 -2.97 1.31
CA GLU A 500 -38.53 -2.90 1.74
C GLU A 500 -39.35 -4.05 1.13
N SER A 501 -38.99 -4.54 -0.07
CA SER A 501 -39.62 -5.74 -0.65
C SER A 501 -39.23 -7.04 0.07
N TYR A 502 -37.98 -7.17 0.54
CA TYR A 502 -37.50 -8.37 1.25
C TYR A 502 -38.08 -8.47 2.67
N CYS A 503 -38.16 -7.36 3.40
CA CYS A 503 -38.79 -7.33 4.73
C CYS A 503 -40.30 -7.64 4.64
N ASN A 504 -41.01 -7.07 3.65
CA ASN A 504 -42.44 -7.33 3.45
C ASN A 504 -42.77 -8.76 3.00
N LEU A 505 -41.82 -9.49 2.38
CA LEU A 505 -42.01 -10.89 1.95
C LEU A 505 -42.02 -11.88 3.11
N LYS A 506 -41.35 -11.57 4.24
CA LYS A 506 -41.28 -12.46 5.41
C LYS A 506 -42.38 -12.21 6.44
N ASP A 507 -42.95 -11.01 6.49
CA ASP A 507 -44.13 -10.72 7.32
C ASP A 507 -45.40 -11.44 6.84
N LYS A 508 -45.36 -12.15 5.69
CA LYS A 508 -46.40 -13.07 5.23
C LYS A 508 -46.20 -14.54 5.64
N PHE A 509 -45.12 -14.88 6.35
CA PHE A 509 -44.77 -16.26 6.72
C PHE A 509 -44.46 -16.45 8.22
N ILE A 510 -44.98 -15.57 9.08
CA ILE A 510 -45.03 -15.77 10.54
C ILE A 510 -46.48 -15.74 10.99
#